data_AF-A0A937XSD8-F1
#
_entry.id   AF-A0A937XSD8-F1
#
_cell.length_a   1.000
_cell.length_b   1.000
_cell.length_c   1.000
_cell.angle_alpha   90.00
_cell.angle_beta   90.00
_cell.angle_gamma   90.00
#
_symmetry.space_group_name_H-M   'P 1'
#
loop_
_entity.id
_entity.type
_entity.pdbx_description
1 polymer ?
#
loop_
_entity_poly.entity_id
_entity_poly.type
_entity_poly.pdbx_seq_one_letter_code
_entity_poly.pdbx_strand_id
1 'polypeptide(L)' 'MIDPDEHEIAAIQAASPMAGEYLESIGKTDLAVLTDAEWLTLLEVIVTAYQDALAQRLDSGSHPAPPLPGRAA' A
#
# COMPACT_ATOMS: atom_id res chain seq x y z
N MET A 1 -10.56 -6.09 -4.42
CA MET A 1 -10.70 -5.88 -5.87
C MET A 1 -11.04 -7.19 -6.54
N ILE A 2 -11.72 -7.12 -7.67
CA ILE A 2 -11.92 -8.25 -8.57
C ILE A 2 -10.96 -8.00 -9.74
N ASP A 3 -10.05 -8.95 -9.98
CA ASP A 3 -9.00 -8.90 -11.01
C ASP A 3 -7.93 -7.79 -10.82
N PRO A 4 -7.01 -7.94 -9.85
CA PRO A 4 -5.95 -6.97 -9.62
C PRO A 4 -4.93 -6.88 -10.76
N ASP A 5 -4.50 -5.66 -11.07
CA ASP A 5 -3.35 -5.42 -11.94
C ASP A 5 -2.01 -5.65 -11.20
N GLU A 6 -0.89 -5.57 -11.94
CA GLU A 6 0.44 -5.81 -11.39
C GLU A 6 0.84 -4.82 -10.28
N HIS A 7 0.41 -3.56 -10.38
CA HIS A 7 0.70 -2.55 -9.37
C HIS A 7 -0.08 -2.81 -8.10
N GLU A 8 -1.35 -3.20 -8.23
CA GLU A 8 -2.23 -3.52 -7.12
C GLU A 8 -1.79 -4.81 -6.41
N ILE A 9 -1.39 -5.86 -7.15
CA ILE A 9 -0.78 -7.07 -6.56
C ILE A 9 0.47 -6.70 -5.74
N ALA A 10 1.36 -5.90 -6.32
CA ALA A 10 2.60 -5.50 -5.66
C ALA A 10 2.35 -4.60 -4.43
N ALA A 11 1.31 -3.76 -4.46
CA ALA A 11 0.90 -2.96 -3.33
C ALA A 11 0.31 -3.82 -2.19
N ILE A 12 -0.51 -4.83 -2.51
CA ILE A 12 -1.02 -5.80 -1.52
C ILE A 12 0.14 -6.55 -0.83
N GLN A 13 1.12 -7.01 -1.62
CA GLN A 13 2.31 -7.68 -1.08
C GLN A 13 3.13 -6.77 -0.17
N ALA A 14 3.26 -5.49 -0.52
CA ALA A 14 3.98 -4.51 0.30
C ALA A 14 3.24 -4.14 1.60
N ALA A 15 1.90 -4.18 1.60
CA ALA A 15 1.08 -3.89 2.79
C ALA A 15 1.02 -5.06 3.78
N SER A 16 1.17 -6.30 3.29
CA SER A 16 1.01 -7.52 4.09
C SER A 16 1.91 -7.58 5.36
N PRO A 17 3.21 -7.20 5.30
CA PRO A 17 4.06 -7.18 6.50
C PRO A 17 3.56 -6.24 7.60
N MET A 18 3.01 -5.08 7.24
CA MET A 18 2.52 -4.09 8.21
C MET A 18 1.33 -4.64 9.02
N ALA A 19 0.48 -5.44 8.38
CA ALA A 19 -0.58 -6.16 9.07
C ALA A 19 -0.02 -7.14 10.13
N GLY A 20 1.01 -7.89 9.74
CA GLY A 20 1.70 -8.84 10.62
C GLY A 20 2.36 -8.14 11.81
N GLU A 21 3.12 -7.07 11.56
CA GLU A 21 3.78 -6.26 12.60
C GLU A 21 2.76 -5.69 13.60
N TYR A 22 1.61 -5.20 13.13
CA TYR A 22 0.56 -4.72 14.01
C TYR A 22 -0.01 -5.85 14.89
N LEU A 23 -0.38 -6.98 14.30
CA LEU A 23 -0.91 -8.15 15.01
C LEU A 23 0.08 -8.70 16.05
N GLU A 24 1.36 -8.75 15.71
CA GLU A 24 2.45 -9.12 16.62
C GLU A 24 2.58 -8.11 17.78
N SER A 25 2.47 -6.80 17.50
CA SER A 25 2.60 -5.76 18.52
C SER A 25 1.51 -5.83 19.61
N ILE A 26 0.31 -6.30 19.26
CA ILE A 26 -0.81 -6.50 20.20
C ILE A 26 -0.91 -7.94 20.71
N GLY A 27 -0.05 -8.85 20.22
CA GLY A 27 -0.03 -10.26 20.61
C GLY A 27 -1.28 -11.04 20.21
N LYS A 28 -1.98 -10.65 19.14
CA LYS A 28 -3.22 -11.30 18.68
C LYS A 28 -3.10 -11.72 17.22
N THR A 29 -3.39 -12.98 16.93
CA THR A 29 -3.40 -13.52 15.56
C THR A 29 -4.78 -14.00 15.12
N ASP A 30 -5.69 -14.26 16.07
CA ASP A 30 -7.09 -14.55 15.78
C ASP A 30 -7.87 -13.24 15.61
N LEU A 31 -8.31 -12.96 14.39
CA LEU A 31 -9.05 -11.74 14.07
C LEU A 31 -10.40 -11.66 14.80
N ALA A 32 -10.98 -12.80 15.20
CA ALA A 32 -12.25 -12.84 15.90
C ALA A 32 -12.18 -12.31 17.35
N VAL A 33 -10.98 -12.16 17.91
CA VAL A 33 -10.76 -11.64 19.27
C VAL A 33 -10.29 -10.19 19.30
N LEU A 34 -10.20 -9.55 18.13
CA LEU A 34 -9.93 -8.13 18.05
C LEU A 34 -11.15 -7.35 18.57
N THR A 35 -10.90 -6.34 19.37
CA THR A 35 -11.87 -5.30 19.67
C THR A 35 -12.14 -4.47 18.42
N ASP A 36 -13.24 -3.74 18.39
CA ASP A 36 -13.56 -2.83 17.28
C ASP A 36 -12.42 -1.83 17.00
N ALA A 37 -11.76 -1.33 18.06
CA ALA A 37 -10.65 -0.40 17.93
C ALA A 37 -9.40 -1.05 17.30
N GLU A 38 -9.07 -2.28 17.70
CA GLU A 38 -7.94 -3.02 17.13
C GLU A 38 -8.21 -3.42 15.68
N TRP A 39 -9.46 -3.81 15.38
CA TRP A 39 -9.89 -4.10 14.01
C TRP A 39 -9.77 -2.88 13.10
N LEU A 40 -10.26 -1.73 13.55
CA LEU A 40 -10.15 -0.48 12.78
C LEU A 40 -8.70 -0.06 12.57
N THR A 41 -7.85 -0.23 13.59
CA THR A 41 -6.42 0.07 13.49
C THR A 41 -5.73 -0.86 12.50
N LEU A 42 -6.04 -2.17 12.52
CA LEU A 42 -5.53 -3.13 11.55
C LEU A 42 -5.90 -2.73 10.11
N LEU A 43 -7.16 -2.33 9.89
CA LEU A 43 -7.61 -1.86 8.58
C LEU A 43 -6.90 -0.58 8.15
N GLU A 44 -6.71 0.38 9.06
CA GLU A 44 -5.99 1.62 8.80
C GLU A 44 -4.54 1.35 8.39
N VAL A 45 -3.83 0.47 9.11
CA VAL A 45 -2.46 0.05 8.79
C VAL A 45 -2.39 -0.56 7.39
N ILE A 46 -3.29 -1.51 7.08
CA ILE A 46 -3.30 -2.20 5.78
C ILE A 46 -3.62 -1.25 4.64
N VAL A 47 -4.69 -0.45 4.78
CA VAL A 47 -5.18 0.43 3.72
C VAL A 47 -4.19 1.55 3.45
N THR A 48 -3.60 2.14 4.49
CA THR A 48 -2.59 3.19 4.33
C THR A 48 -1.36 2.64 3.62
N ALA A 49 -0.81 1.51 4.08
CA ALA A 49 0.35 0.89 3.45
C ALA A 49 0.09 0.50 1.99
N TYR A 50 -1.10 0.00 1.68
CA TYR A 50 -1.52 -0.30 0.31
C TYR A 50 -1.58 0.96 -0.56
N GLN A 51 -2.23 2.01 -0.08
CA GLN A 51 -2.39 3.27 -0.84
C GLN A 51 -1.04 3.94 -1.09
N ASP A 52 -0.17 3.99 -0.08
CA ASP A 52 1.19 4.53 -0.21
C ASP A 52 2.01 3.74 -1.23
N ALA A 53 1.94 2.40 -1.17
CA ALA A 53 2.63 1.51 -2.08
C ALA A 53 2.13 1.65 -3.53
N LEU A 54 0.82 1.81 -3.72
CA LEU A 54 0.21 2.01 -5.04
C LEU A 54 0.57 3.38 -5.62
N ALA A 55 0.46 4.45 -4.83
CA ALA A 55 0.79 5.81 -5.25
C ALA A 55 2.24 5.90 -5.75
N GLN A 56 3.20 5.37 -4.98
CA GLN A 56 4.62 5.34 -5.37
C GLN A 56 4.86 4.63 -6.70
N ARG A 57 4.10 3.57 -7.00
CA ARG A 57 4.24 2.79 -8.24
C ARG A 57 3.65 3.53 -9.45
N LEU A 58 2.49 4.15 -9.28
CA LEU A 58 1.85 4.94 -10.33
C LEU A 58 2.66 6.21 -10.66
N ASP A 59 3.26 6.84 -9.65
CA ASP A 59 4.19 7.96 -9.83
C ASP A 59 5.48 7.52 -10.53
N SER A 60 6.00 6.33 -10.21
CA SER A 60 7.19 5.76 -10.86
C SER A 60 6.94 5.34 -12.32
N GLY A 61 5.72 4.89 -12.64
CA GLY A 61 5.28 4.62 -14.01
C GLY A 61 5.03 5.90 -14.83
N SER A 62 4.74 7.01 -14.14
CA SER A 62 4.63 8.35 -14.71
C SER A 62 6.00 9.02 -14.80
N HIS A 63 6.90 8.49 -15.64
CA HIS A 63 8.13 9.22 -15.95
C HIS A 63 7.77 10.57 -16.61
N PRO A 64 8.21 11.72 -16.08
CA PRO A 64 8.01 12.99 -16.77
C PRO A 64 8.68 12.89 -18.14
N ALA A 65 7.95 13.25 -19.19
CA ALA A 65 8.47 13.25 -20.55
C ALA A 65 9.85 13.94 -20.59
N PRO A 66 10.85 13.37 -21.31
CA PRO A 66 12.16 13.99 -21.41
C PRO A 66 12.01 15.43 -21.94
N PRO A 67 12.86 16.39 -21.50
CA PRO A 67 12.74 17.77 -21.92
C PRO A 67 12.80 17.86 -23.45
N LEU A 68 11.81 18.55 -24.02
CA LEU A 68 11.71 18.75 -25.47
C LEU A 68 13.03 19.34 -26.00
N PRO A 69 13.66 18.72 -27.01
CA PRO A 69 14.89 19.26 -27.57
C PRO A 69 14.58 20.53 -28.35
N GLY A 70 15.23 21.63 -27.96
CA GLY A 70 15.35 22.82 -28.78
C GLY A 70 14.43 23.95 -28.41
N ARG A 71 14.96 24.87 -27.59
CA ARG A 71 14.71 26.29 -27.81
C ARG A 71 16.07 26.96 -27.93
N ALA A 72 16.60 26.92 -29.14
CA ALA A 72 17.73 27.74 -29.53
C ALA A 72 17.37 29.20 -29.29
N ALA A 73 18.28 29.93 -28.64
CA ALA A 73 18.24 31.38 -28.50
C ALA A 73 18.46 32.06 -29.85
#